data_AF-A0A3D2YHS0-F1
#
_entry.id   AF-A0A3D2YHS0-F1
#
_cell.length_a   1.000
_cell.length_b   1.000
_cell.length_c   1.000
_cell.angle_alpha   90.00
_cell.angle_beta   90.00
_cell.angle_gamma   90.00
#
_symmetry.space_group_name_H-M   'P 1'
#
loop_
_entity.id
_entity.type
_entity.pdbx_description
1 polymer ?
#
loop_
_entity_poly.entity_id
_entity_poly.type
_entity_poly.pdbx_seq_one_letter_code
_entity_poly.pdbx_strand_id
1 'polypeptide(L)' 'MEKQKFYLVAADALPEVFLRVAEAKRMLQVGEAATVGEAARLVGISRSAFY' A
#
# COMPACT_ATOMS: atom_id res chain seq x y z
N MET A 1 21.27 -14.82 4.30
CA MET A 1 20.02 -14.25 3.76
C MET A 1 18.87 -15.09 4.28
N GLU A 2 18.04 -14.55 5.17
CA GLU A 2 16.85 -15.28 5.60
C GLU A 2 15.92 -15.52 4.41
N LYS A 3 15.28 -16.70 4.37
CA LYS A 3 14.27 -17.02 3.35
C LYS A 3 13.00 -16.23 3.67
N GLN A 4 12.74 -15.21 2.86
CA GLN A 4 11.51 -14.43 2.92
C GLN A 4 10.31 -15.34 2.59
N LYS A 5 9.34 -15.40 3.51
CA LYS A 5 8.10 -16.19 3.32
C LYS A 5 7.03 -15.30 2.70
N PHE A 6 6.37 -15.80 1.67
CA PHE A 6 5.25 -15.14 1.02
C PHE A 6 4.01 -16.02 1.13
N TYR A 7 2.85 -15.38 1.26
CA TYR A 7 1.55 -16.04 1.29
C TYR A 7 0.67 -15.45 0.19
N LEU A 8 -0.10 -16.31 -0.48
CA LEU A 8 -1.19 -15.88 -1.34
C LEU A 8 -2.43 -15.75 -0.46
N VAL A 9 -3.11 -14.62 -0.51
CA VAL A 9 -4.32 -14.35 0.26
C VAL A 9 -5.40 -13.80 -0.66
N ALA A 10 -6.65 -14.16 -0.38
CA ALA A 10 -7.79 -13.52 -1.03
C ALA A 10 -7.91 -12.08 -0.52
N ALA A 11 -8.18 -11.13 -1.42
CA ALA A 11 -8.18 -9.71 -1.09
C ALA A 11 -9.28 -9.33 -0.08
N ASP A 12 -10.43 -10.00 -0.16
CA ASP A 12 -11.58 -9.83 0.72
C ASP A 12 -11.34 -10.37 2.15
N ALA A 13 -10.36 -11.25 2.32
CA ALA A 13 -9.92 -11.72 3.63
C ALA A 13 -9.04 -10.70 4.38
N LEU A 14 -8.54 -9.66 3.70
CA LEU A 14 -7.70 -8.62 4.30
C LEU A 14 -8.53 -7.40 4.70
N PRO A 15 -8.15 -6.71 5.80
CA PRO A 15 -8.67 -5.37 6.07
C PRO A 15 -8.37 -4.43 4.90
N GLU A 16 -9.34 -3.60 4.54
CA GLU A 16 -9.28 -2.70 3.37
C GLU A 16 -8.02 -1.81 3.36
N VAL A 17 -7.50 -1.44 4.53
CA VAL A 17 -6.29 -0.63 4.66
C VAL A 17 -5.07 -1.26 3.98
N PHE A 18 -4.94 -2.60 3.98
CA PHE A 18 -3.82 -3.28 3.31
C PHE A 18 -3.85 -3.06 1.80
N LEU A 19 -5.05 -3.11 1.20
CA LEU A 19 -5.24 -2.88 -0.23
C LEU A 19 -4.93 -1.42 -0.58
N ARG A 20 -5.38 -0.47 0.26
CA ARG A 20 -5.09 0.97 0.08
C ARG A 20 -3.59 1.27 0.18
N VAL A 21 -2.88 0.65 1.12
CA VAL A 21 -1.42 0.81 1.24
C VAL A 21 -0.69 0.20 0.04
N ALA A 22 -1.12 -0.97 -0.43
CA ALA A 22 -0.55 -1.60 -1.63
C ALA A 22 -0.72 -0.70 -2.87
N GLU A 23 -1.91 -0.11 -3.04
CA GLU A 23 -2.18 0.81 -4.13
C GLU A 23 -1.36 2.10 -4.02
N ALA A 24 -1.25 2.69 -2.83
CA ALA A 24 -0.40 3.86 -2.61
C ALA A 24 1.07 3.57 -2.96
N LYS A 25 1.59 2.38 -2.62
CA LYS A 25 2.94 1.95 -3.02
C LYS A 25 3.08 1.78 -4.53
N ARG A 26 2.06 1.22 -5.21
CA ARG A 26 2.03 1.13 -6.67
C ARG A 26 2.10 2.51 -7.32
N MET A 27 1.27 3.46 -6.87
CA MET A 27 1.24 4.83 -7.40
C MET A 27 2.61 5.51 -7.33
N LEU A 28 3.34 5.32 -6.24
CA LEU A 28 4.72 5.83 -6.10
C LEU A 28 5.69 5.16 -7.06
N GLN A 29 5.58 3.84 -7.25
CA GLN A 29 6.45 3.08 -8.14
C GLN A 29 6.26 3.46 -9.62
N VAL A 30 5.02 3.76 -10.03
CA VAL A 30 4.71 4.11 -11.42
C VAL A 30 4.72 5.62 -11.69
N GLY A 31 4.94 6.45 -10.66
CA GLY A 31 5.00 7.91 -10.79
C GLY A 31 3.64 8.62 -10.85
N GLU A 32 2.54 7.95 -10.49
CA GLU A 32 1.21 8.56 -10.38
C GLU A 32 1.08 9.46 -9.13
N ALA A 33 1.95 9.28 -8.14
CA ALA A 33 2.10 10.18 -7.01
C ALA A 33 3.58 10.49 -6.79
N ALA A 34 3.91 11.74 -6.49
CA ALA A 34 5.28 12.19 -6.29
C ALA A 34 5.76 11.99 -4.84
N THR A 35 4.85 11.90 -3.88
CA THR A 35 5.18 11.75 -2.46
C THR A 35 4.25 10.77 -1.74
N VAL A 36 4.74 10.18 -0.65
CA VAL A 36 3.92 9.33 0.25
C VAL A 36 2.68 10.06 0.74
N GLY A 37 2.81 11.36 1.05
CA GLY A 37 1.68 12.18 1.49
C GLY A 37 0.60 12.33 0.43
N GLU A 38 1.01 12.52 -0.82
CA GLU A 38 0.09 12.57 -1.95
C GLU A 38 -0.58 11.23 -2.20
N ALA A 39 0.18 10.14 -2.25
CA ALA A 39 -0.35 8.79 -2.46
C ALA A 39 -1.36 8.41 -1.36
N ALA A 40 -1.01 8.61 -0.09
CA ALA A 40 -1.88 8.34 1.06
C ALA A 40 -3.20 9.14 0.98
N ARG A 41 -3.12 10.43 0.60
CA ARG A 41 -4.31 11.26 0.38
C ARG A 41 -5.19 10.74 -0.75
N LEU A 42 -4.59 10.33 -1.87
CA LEU A 42 -5.30 9.83 -3.05
C LEU A 42 -6.05 8.52 -2.77
N VAL A 43 -5.48 7.63 -1.94
CA VAL A 43 -6.14 6.38 -1.53
C VAL A 43 -6.98 6.50 -0.25
N GLY A 44 -7.11 7.71 0.31
CA GLY A 44 -7.96 7.97 1.48
C GLY A 44 -7.49 7.35 2.78
N ILE A 45 -6.18 7.36 3.06
CA ILE A 45 -5.59 6.93 4.34
C ILE A 45 -4.74 8.05 4.95
N SER A 46 -4.47 7.98 6.26
CA SER A 46 -3.50 8.88 6.88
C SER A 46 -2.08 8.53 6.41
N ARG A 47 -1.17 9.50 6.42
CA ARG A 47 0.27 9.24 6.20
C ARG A 47 0.83 8.21 7.18
N SER A 48 0.32 8.18 8.42
CA SER A 48 0.75 7.19 9.41
C SER A 48 0.27 5.78 9.10
N ALA A 49 -0.87 5.60 8.44
CA ALA A 49 -1.37 4.28 8.04
C ALA A 49 -0.64 3.69 6.82
N PHE A 50 0.10 4.52 6.07
CA PHE A 50 0.97 4.05 5.00
C PHE A 50 2.22 3.31 5.50
N TYR A 51 2.73 3.74 6.65
CA TYR A 51 3.93 3.20 7.30
C TYR A 51 3.56 2.05 8.23
#